data_AF-A0A1M7TD19-F1
#
_entry.id   AF-A0A1M7TD19-F1
#
_cell.length_a   1.000
_cell.length_b   1.000
_cell.length_c   1.000
_cell.angle_alpha   90.00
_cell.angle_beta   90.00
_cell.angle_gamma   90.00
#
_symmetry.space_group_name_H-M   'P 1'
#
loop_
_entity.id
_entity.type
_entity.pdbx_description
1 polymer ?
#
loop_
_entity_poly.entity_id
_entity_poly.type
_entity_poly.pdbx_seq_one_letter_code
_entity_poly.pdbx_strand_id
1 'polypeptide(L)' 'MLKYLKELTEIKGPSGNEDGVREFIMSKIKDKVDEFFVDRMGNLIALKSIPVRKNRF' A
#
# COMPACT_ATOMS: atom_id res chain seq x y z
N MET A 1 -8.97 -0.53 16.12
CA MET A 1 -7.77 -1.30 15.69
C MET A 1 -8.09 -2.39 14.66
N LEU A 2 -9.21 -3.12 14.76
CA LEU A 2 -9.48 -4.32 13.93
C LEU A 2 -10.13 -4.09 12.55
N LYS A 3 -10.28 -2.83 12.08
CA LYS A 3 -11.18 -2.48 10.97
C LYS A 3 -10.96 -3.28 9.69
N TYR A 4 -9.71 -3.58 9.31
CA TYR A 4 -9.39 -4.28 8.06
C TYR A 4 -8.85 -5.70 8.29
N LEU A 5 -8.69 -6.11 9.54
CA LEU A 5 -7.92 -7.32 9.87
C LEU A 5 -8.65 -8.57 9.39
N LYS A 6 -9.97 -8.63 9.61
CA LYS A 6 -10.84 -9.71 9.12
C LYS A 6 -10.77 -9.83 7.59
N GLU A 7 -11.06 -8.73 6.88
CA GLU A 7 -11.03 -8.69 5.40
C GLU A 7 -9.66 -9.14 4.87
N LEU A 8 -8.57 -8.63 5.44
CA LEU A 8 -7.21 -8.97 4.99
C LEU A 8 -6.88 -10.45 5.19
N THR A 9 -7.29 -11.04 6.32
CA THR A 9 -7.04 -12.46 6.62
C THR A 9 -7.90 -13.44 5.83
N GLU A 10 -9.05 -13.00 5.30
CA GLU A 10 -9.96 -13.83 4.50
C GLU A 10 -9.56 -13.88 3.02
N ILE A 11 -8.70 -12.96 2.57
CA ILE A 11 -8.20 -12.94 1.18
C ILE A 11 -7.18 -14.07 0.98
N LYS A 12 -7.39 -14.86 -0.07
CA LYS A 12 -6.40 -15.86 -0.51
C LYS A 12 -5.21 -15.14 -1.14
N GLY A 13 -4.03 -15.30 -0.55
CA GLY A 13 -2.77 -14.78 -1.08
C GLY A 13 -1.60 -15.69 -0.74
N PRO A 14 -1.55 -16.92 -1.29
CA PRO A 14 -0.39 -17.79 -1.10
C PRO A 14 0.84 -17.16 -1.76
N SER A 15 2.04 -17.57 -1.33
CA SER A 15 3.30 -17.03 -1.87
C SER A 15 3.35 -17.13 -3.40
N GLY A 16 3.61 -16.01 -4.07
CA GLY A 16 3.63 -15.87 -5.53
C GLY A 16 2.28 -15.62 -6.19
N ASN A 17 1.19 -15.50 -5.43
CA ASN A 17 -0.13 -15.12 -5.92
C ASN A 17 -0.87 -14.18 -4.95
N GLU A 18 -0.21 -13.07 -4.60
CA GLU A 18 -0.68 -12.08 -3.62
C GLU A 18 -1.48 -10.92 -4.24
N ASP A 19 -1.87 -11.01 -5.52
CA ASP A 19 -2.53 -9.92 -6.24
C ASP A 19 -3.78 -9.39 -5.51
N GLY A 20 -4.65 -10.29 -5.04
CA GLY A 20 -5.85 -9.90 -4.30
C GLY A 20 -5.56 -9.17 -2.98
N VAL A 21 -4.46 -9.53 -2.29
CA VAL A 21 -4.03 -8.84 -1.06
C VAL A 21 -3.53 -7.43 -1.41
N ARG A 22 -2.73 -7.32 -2.46
CA ARG A 22 -2.17 -6.05 -2.95
C ARG A 22 -3.27 -5.09 -3.42
N GLU A 23 -4.24 -5.56 -4.19
CA GLU A 23 -5.39 -4.76 -4.64
C GLU A 23 -6.23 -4.26 -3.47
N PHE A 24 -6.47 -5.13 -2.48
CA PHE A 24 -7.19 -4.74 -1.27
C PHE A 24 -6.47 -3.62 -0.52
N ILE A 25 -5.17 -3.77 -0.24
CA ILE A 25 -4.38 -2.75 0.45
C ILE A 25 -4.42 -1.44 -0.32
N MET A 26 -4.18 -1.47 -1.64
CA MET A 26 -4.23 -0.30 -2.52
C MET A 26 -5.56 0.44 -2.40
N SER A 27 -6.69 -0.29 -2.46
CA SER A 27 -8.03 0.30 -2.37
C SER A 27 -8.26 1.11 -1.09
N LYS A 28 -7.58 0.77 0.02
CA LYS A 28 -7.73 1.44 1.32
C LYS A 28 -6.76 2.61 1.52
N ILE A 29 -5.67 2.68 0.74
CA ILE A 29 -4.60 3.68 0.93
C ILE A 29 -4.43 4.66 -0.23
N LYS A 30 -5.06 4.42 -1.39
CA LYS A 30 -4.90 5.24 -2.61
C LYS A 30 -5.07 6.76 -2.37
N ASP A 31 -6.01 7.16 -1.52
CA ASP A 31 -6.31 8.58 -1.27
C ASP A 31 -5.39 9.22 -0.21
N LYS A 32 -4.37 8.48 0.26
CA LYS A 32 -3.46 8.89 1.34
C LYS A 32 -2.01 8.98 0.92
N VAL A 33 -1.70 8.50 -0.29
CA VAL A 33 -0.36 8.40 -0.86
C VAL A 33 -0.34 9.18 -2.16
N ASP A 34 0.82 9.72 -2.53
CA ASP A 34 0.97 10.53 -3.72
C ASP A 34 1.30 9.64 -4.93
N GLU A 35 2.07 8.58 -4.69
CA GLU A 35 2.48 7.63 -5.72
C GLU A 35 2.44 6.19 -5.20
N PHE A 36 2.27 5.25 -6.11
CA PHE A 36 2.42 3.84 -5.82
C PHE A 36 2.89 3.06 -7.04
N PHE A 37 3.58 1.95 -6.79
CA PHE A 37 4.00 1.03 -7.84
C PHE A 37 4.21 -0.37 -7.27
N VAL A 38 4.29 -1.34 -8.18
CA VAL A 38 4.57 -2.74 -7.84
C VAL A 38 5.94 -3.08 -8.40
N ASP A 39 6.81 -3.65 -7.57
CA ASP A 39 8.10 -4.11 -8.05
C ASP A 39 7.99 -5.41 -8.85
N ARG A 40 9.11 -5.87 -9.42
CA ARG A 40 9.15 -7.12 -10.21
C ARG A 40 8.87 -8.38 -9.38
N MET A 41 8.89 -8.28 -8.05
CA MET A 41 8.60 -9.40 -7.14
C MET A 41 7.14 -9.40 -6.66
N GLY A 42 6.34 -8.38 -7.01
CA GLY A 42 4.94 -8.30 -6.61
C GLY A 42 4.70 -7.50 -5.32
N ASN A 43 5.72 -6.82 -4.77
CA ASN A 43 5.54 -6.00 -3.59
C ASN A 43 4.86 -4.67 -3.94
N LEU A 44 3.84 -4.27 -3.16
CA LEU A 44 3.24 -2.94 -3.28
C LEU A 44 4.09 -1.92 -2.53
N ILE A 45 4.60 -0.92 -3.24
CA ILE A 45 5.32 0.21 -2.68
C ILE A 45 4.44 1.46 -2.81
N ALA A 46 4.21 2.15 -1.71
CA ALA A 46 3.38 3.35 -1.66
C ALA A 46 4.17 4.51 -1.04
N LEU A 47 4.28 5.62 -1.77
CA LEU A 47 5.07 6.78 -1.40
C LEU A 47 4.16 7.93 -0.99
N LYS A 48 4.41 8.48 0.19
CA LYS A 48 3.82 9.75 0.63
C LYS A 48 4.93 10.78 0.74
N SER A 49 4.87 11.78 -0.12
CA SER A 49 5.80 12.90 -0.15
C SER A 49 5.50 13.85 1.01
N ILE A 50 6.55 14.20 1.75
CA ILE A 50 6.47 15.23 2.78
C ILE A 50 6.98 16.53 2.16
N PRO A 51 6.29 17.67 2.36
CA PRO A 51 6.76 18.94 1.84
C PRO A 51 8.15 19.28 2.39
N VAL A 52 9.10 19.52 1.47
CA VAL A 52 10.46 19.93 1.83
C VAL A 52 10.41 21.32 2.44
N ARG A 53 10.72 21.44 3.73
CA ARG A 53 10.95 22.74 4.36
C ARG A 53 12.25 23.31 3.80
N LYS A 54 12.16 24.33 2.94
CA LYS A 54 13.31 25.18 2.63
C LYS A 54 13.70 25.91 3.92
N ASN A 55 14.88 25.61 4.46
CA ASN A 55 15.48 26.42 5.51
C ASN A 55 15.57 27.86 5.00
N ARG A 56 14.87 28.77 5.67
CA ARG A 56 15.13 30.21 5.53
C ARG A 56 16.45 30.46 6.24
N PHE A 57 17.45 30.86 5.45
CA PHE A 57 18.66 31.50 5.96
C PHE A 57 18.30 32.76 6.75
#